data_AF-A0A6I6DK95-F1
#
_entry.id   AF-A0A6I6DK95-F1
#
_cell.length_a   1.000
_cell.length_b   1.000
_cell.length_c   1.000
_cell.angle_alpha   90.00
_cell.angle_beta   90.00
_cell.angle_gamma   90.00
#
_symmetry.space_group_name_H-M   'P 1'
#
loop_
_entity.id
_entity.type
_entity.pdbx_description
1 polymer ?
#
loop_
_entity_poly.entity_id
_entity_poly.type
_entity_poly.pdbx_seq_one_letter_code
_entity_poly.pdbx_strand_id
1 'polypeptide(L)'
;MKINLGGGIYLEIAYVYDNENLCDRYTVIFESGDALALSEIPESMDGFSRWIIVDEYDEDQLGEQVAFDSLPENVQQYVGDLKNKTFHMN
;
A
#
# COMPACT_ATOMS: atom_id res chain seq x y z
N MET A 1 -2.86 27.61 -15.98
CA MET A 1 -2.55 26.67 -17.08
C MET A 1 -1.25 25.97 -16.75
N LYS A 2 -1.29 24.65 -16.51
CA LYS A 2 -0.12 23.77 -16.51
C LYS A 2 -0.56 22.47 -17.16
N ILE A 3 0.13 22.12 -18.24
CA ILE A 3 -0.05 20.89 -19.00
C ILE A 3 0.84 19.84 -18.34
N ASN A 4 0.34 18.63 -18.12
CA ASN A 4 1.17 17.48 -17.80
C ASN A 4 1.00 16.44 -18.92
N LEU A 5 2.10 16.16 -19.62
CA LEU A 5 2.21 15.22 -20.74
C LEU A 5 2.89 13.97 -20.22
N GLY A 6 2.13 12.91 -19.94
CA GLY A 6 2.68 11.61 -19.53
C GLY A 6 1.80 10.94 -18.49
N GLY A 7 0.98 9.99 -18.93
CA GLY A 7 0.07 9.22 -18.08
C GLY A 7 0.82 8.31 -17.12
N GLY A 8 1.32 8.88 -16.02
CA GLY A 8 1.79 8.13 -14.87
C GLY A 8 0.61 7.80 -13.96
N ILE A 9 0.56 6.55 -13.49
CA ILE A 9 -0.46 6.10 -12.55
C ILE A 9 -0.08 6.68 -11.18
N TYR A 10 -0.76 7.75 -10.75
CA TYR A 10 -0.61 8.23 -9.38
C TYR A 10 -1.37 7.27 -8.46
N LEU A 11 -0.63 6.49 -7.69
CA LEU A 11 -1.19 5.64 -6.65
C LEU A 11 -1.58 6.51 -5.45
N GLU A 12 -2.78 7.08 -5.47
CA GLU A 12 -3.34 7.79 -4.31
C GLU A 12 -3.89 6.77 -3.30
N ILE A 13 -3.61 6.97 -2.01
CA ILE A 13 -4.04 6.05 -0.95
C ILE A 13 -5.48 6.38 -0.60
N ALA A 14 -6.37 5.41 -0.73
CA ALA A 14 -7.76 5.52 -0.30
C ALA A 14 -7.89 5.16 1.19
N TYR A 15 -7.40 3.97 1.56
CA TYR A 15 -7.57 3.41 2.88
C TYR A 15 -6.31 2.66 3.33
N VAL A 16 -6.12 2.60 4.65
CA VAL A 16 -5.07 1.81 5.28
C VAL A 16 -5.70 1.02 6.41
N TYR A 17 -5.38 -0.27 6.48
CA TYR A 17 -5.86 -1.18 7.51
C TYR A 17 -4.69 -1.77 8.27
N ASP A 18 -4.86 -1.90 9.58
CA ASP A 18 -3.99 -2.64 10.49
C ASP A 18 -4.66 -3.97 10.87
N ASN A 19 -4.15 -5.06 10.31
CA ASN A 19 -4.62 -6.43 10.51
C ASN A 19 -3.81 -7.11 11.62
N GLU A 20 -4.08 -6.76 12.88
CA GLU A 20 -3.25 -7.19 14.02
C GLU A 20 -3.04 -8.71 14.16
N ASN A 21 -3.91 -9.52 13.53
CA ASN A 21 -3.94 -10.98 13.63
C ASN A 21 -3.57 -11.71 12.32
N LEU A 22 -3.15 -11.00 11.28
CA LEU A 22 -2.78 -11.59 10.00
C LEU A 22 -1.27 -11.44 9.73
N CYS A 23 -0.74 -12.29 8.84
CA CYS A 23 0.65 -12.18 8.40
C CYS A 23 0.91 -10.83 7.70
N ASP A 24 -0.09 -10.33 6.99
CA ASP A 24 -0.16 -9.01 6.38
C ASP A 24 -0.65 -8.00 7.39
N ARG A 25 0.23 -7.60 8.31
CA ARG A 25 -0.07 -6.61 9.36
C ARG A 25 -0.69 -5.33 8.80
N TYR A 26 -0.29 -4.87 7.62
CA TYR A 26 -0.87 -3.68 7.00
C TYR A 26 -1.41 -3.97 5.60
N THR A 27 -2.59 -3.43 5.28
CA THR A 27 -3.13 -3.40 3.92
C THR A 27 -3.36 -1.95 3.50
N VAL A 28 -2.71 -1.54 2.41
CA VAL A 28 -2.89 -0.21 1.80
C VAL A 28 -3.73 -0.36 0.55
N ILE A 29 -4.91 0.24 0.52
CA ILE A 29 -5.80 0.29 -0.64
C ILE A 29 -5.60 1.63 -1.35
N PHE A 30 -5.40 1.58 -2.66
CA PHE A 30 -5.26 2.76 -3.50
C PHE A 30 -6.59 3.11 -4.18
N GLU A 31 -6.77 4.38 -4.55
CA GLU A 31 -7.98 4.85 -5.25
C GLU A 31 -8.21 4.15 -6.61
N SER A 32 -7.17 3.53 -7.18
CA SER A 32 -7.29 2.69 -8.38
C SER A 32 -8.03 1.37 -8.13
N GLY A 33 -8.22 0.99 -6.86
CA GLY A 33 -8.72 -0.33 -6.45
C GLY A 33 -7.62 -1.37 -6.24
N ASP A 34 -6.36 -1.04 -6.55
CA ASP A 34 -5.22 -1.89 -6.21
C ASP A 34 -5.00 -1.90 -4.69
N ALA A 35 -4.52 -3.02 -4.16
CA ALA A 35 -4.14 -3.10 -2.76
C ALA A 35 -2.76 -3.73 -2.57
N LEU A 36 -2.08 -3.30 -1.51
CA LEU A 36 -0.75 -3.73 -1.14
C LEU A 36 -0.77 -4.25 0.30
N ALA A 37 -0.54 -5.56 0.44
CA ALA A 37 -0.43 -6.24 1.72
C ALA A 37 1.04 -6.25 2.17
N LEU A 38 1.29 -5.88 3.42
CA LEU A 38 2.60 -5.59 3.98
C LEU A 38 2.74 -6.22 5.36
N SER A 39 3.90 -6.81 5.63
CA SER A 39 4.33 -7.10 7.00
C SER A 39 4.71 -5.82 7.76
N GLU A 40 4.92 -5.92 9.07
CA GLU A 40 5.39 -4.78 9.90
C GLU A 40 6.78 -4.27 9.49
N ILE A 41 7.62 -5.15 8.95
CA ILE A 41 8.99 -4.84 8.54
C ILE A 41 9.20 -5.31 7.09
N PRO A 42 8.57 -4.64 6.10
CA PRO A 42 8.50 -5.11 4.72
C PRO A 42 9.85 -5.16 4.00
N GLU A 43 10.87 -4.46 4.53
CA GLU A 43 12.23 -4.45 3.99
C GLU A 43 13.15 -5.55 4.55
N SER A 44 12.72 -6.24 5.61
CA SER A 44 13.53 -7.30 6.21
C SER A 44 13.54 -8.56 5.34
N MET A 45 14.54 -9.44 5.52
CA MET A 45 14.60 -10.71 4.78
C MET A 45 13.40 -11.63 5.02
N ASP A 46 12.79 -11.53 6.21
CA ASP A 46 11.59 -12.28 6.59
C ASP A 46 10.31 -11.47 6.38
N GLY A 47 10.44 -10.21 5.97
CA GLY A 47 9.34 -9.32 5.64
C GLY A 47 8.78 -9.64 4.27
N PHE A 48 7.54 -9.22 4.04
CA PHE A 48 6.95 -9.30 2.71
C PHE A 48 6.13 -8.07 2.38
N SER A 49 6.02 -7.87 1.07
CA SER A 49 5.08 -6.97 0.42
C SER A 49 4.54 -7.68 -0.81
N ARG A 50 3.23 -7.59 -1.05
CA ARG A 50 2.61 -8.15 -2.24
C ARG A 50 1.39 -7.35 -2.66
N TRP A 51 1.23 -7.17 -3.97
CA TRP A 51 0.01 -6.66 -4.54
C TRP A 51 -1.08 -7.73 -4.45
N ILE A 52 -2.27 -7.32 -4.00
CA ILE A 52 -3.45 -8.17 -3.86
C ILE A 52 -4.65 -7.50 -4.54
N ILE A 53 -5.64 -8.30 -4.90
CA ILE A 53 -6.94 -7.81 -5.38
C ILE A 53 -7.88 -7.81 -4.18
N VAL A 54 -8.47 -6.65 -3.87
CA VAL A 54 -9.37 -6.50 -2.70
C VAL A 54 -10.61 -7.39 -2.85
N ASP A 55 -11.08 -7.70 -4.06
CA ASP A 55 -12.20 -8.64 -4.25
C ASP A 55 -11.97 -10.03 -3.60
N GLU A 56 -10.71 -10.44 -3.36
CA GLU A 56 -10.38 -11.68 -2.64
C GLU A 56 -10.30 -11.51 -1.11
N TYR A 57 -10.15 -10.27 -0.62
CA TYR A 57 -10.20 -9.91 0.79
C TYR A 57 -11.53 -9.22 1.05
N ASP A 58 -12.48 -9.96 1.61
CA ASP A 58 -13.69 -9.36 2.18
C ASP A 58 -13.27 -8.17 3.07
N GLU A 59 -13.75 -6.96 2.81
CA GLU A 59 -13.37 -5.77 3.61
C GLU A 59 -13.70 -6.00 5.10
N ASP A 60 -14.68 -6.88 5.37
CA ASP A 60 -15.06 -7.39 6.69
C ASP A 60 -13.97 -8.24 7.38
N GLN A 61 -12.97 -8.71 6.64
CA GLN A 61 -11.79 -9.44 7.16
C GLN A 61 -10.56 -8.55 7.34
N LEU A 62 -10.61 -7.30 6.86
CA LEU A 62 -9.58 -6.31 7.15
C LEU A 62 -9.75 -5.83 8.60
N GLY A 63 -8.62 -5.49 9.21
CA GLY A 63 -8.58 -5.07 10.61
C GLY A 63 -9.05 -3.63 10.81
N GLU A 64 -8.41 -2.92 11.73
CA GLU A 64 -8.82 -1.55 12.04
C GLU A 64 -8.33 -0.60 10.93
N GLN A 65 -9.23 0.26 10.45
CA GLN A 65 -8.82 1.33 9.55
C GLN A 65 -8.00 2.38 10.32
N VAL A 66 -6.78 2.61 9.86
CA VAL A 66 -5.83 3.56 10.45
C VAL A 66 -5.45 4.64 9.45
N ALA A 67 -4.82 5.72 9.94
CA ALA A 67 -4.29 6.75 9.07
C ALA A 67 -2.91 6.33 8.52
N PHE A 68 -2.57 6.74 7.30
CA PHE A 68 -1.26 6.38 6.71
C PHE A 68 -0.08 6.95 7.52
N ASP A 69 -0.25 8.14 8.10
CA ASP A 69 0.76 8.80 8.92
C ASP A 69 0.94 8.16 10.31
N SER A 70 0.04 7.27 10.74
CA SER A 70 0.20 6.47 11.96
C SER A 70 0.99 5.17 11.74
N LEU A 71 1.30 4.80 10.50
CA LEU A 71 2.12 3.63 10.22
C LEU A 71 3.57 3.84 10.70
N PRO A 72 4.33 2.76 10.98
CA PRO A 72 5.77 2.86 11.21
C PRO A 72 6.51 3.55 10.05
N GLU A 73 7.54 4.35 10.35
CA GLU A 73 8.28 5.15 9.36
C GLU A 73 8.84 4.30 8.21
N ASN A 74 9.34 3.11 8.52
CA ASN A 74 9.85 2.15 7.53
C ASN A 74 8.75 1.68 6.56
N VAL A 75 7.51 1.50 7.04
CA VAL A 75 6.37 1.12 6.20
C VAL A 75 5.94 2.30 5.32
N GLN A 76 5.89 3.51 5.90
CA GLN A 76 5.58 4.73 5.14
C GLN A 76 6.59 4.95 4.01
N GLN A 77 7.88 4.83 4.33
CA GLN A 77 8.95 5.00 3.36
C GLN A 77 8.89 3.95 2.26
N TYR A 78 8.65 2.68 2.61
CA TYR A 78 8.52 1.60 1.65
C TYR A 78 7.38 1.83 0.64
N VAL A 79 6.20 2.22 1.13
CA VAL A 79 5.05 2.55 0.28
C VAL A 79 5.34 3.78 -0.58
N GLY A 80 5.97 4.81 -0.01
CA GLY A 80 6.39 6.00 -0.75
C GLY A 80 7.38 5.69 -1.88
N ASP A 81 8.36 4.83 -1.63
CA ASP A 81 9.34 4.40 -2.62
C ASP A 81 8.71 3.56 -3.74
N LEU A 82 7.75 2.69 -3.40
CA LEU A 82 6.98 1.94 -4.41
C LEU A 82 6.20 2.88 -5.31
N LYS A 83 5.51 3.87 -4.73
CA LYS A 83 4.81 4.91 -5.51
C LYS A 83 5.74 5.56 -6.51
N ASN A 84 6.99 5.85 -6.14
CA ASN A 84 7.97 6.51 -7.01
C ASN A 84 8.64 5.55 -8.03
N LYS A 85 8.80 4.26 -7.70
CA LYS A 85 9.43 3.26 -8.57
C LYS A 85 8.53 2.81 -9.73
N THR A 86 7.21 2.76 -9.54
CA THR A 86 6.26 2.38 -10.60
C THR A 86 6.32 3.32 -11.82
N PHE A 87 6.90 4.52 -11.67
CA PHE A 87 7.12 5.47 -12.78
C PHE A 87 8.32 5.16 -13.69
N HIS A 88 9.18 4.18 -13.37
CA HIS A 88 10.41 3.90 -14.12
C HIS A 88 10.47 2.54 -14.82
N MET A 89 9.38 1.78 -14.88
CA MET A 89 9.33 0.56 -15.69
C MET A 89 8.88 0.90 -17.11
N ASN A 90 9.86 0.99 -18.01
CA ASN A 90 9.71 1.01 -19.48
C ASN A 90 9.08 -0.27 -20.00
#